data_AF-A0AAI8GP28-F1
#
_entry.id   AF-A0AAI8GP28-F1
#
_cell.length_a   1.000
_cell.length_b   1.000
_cell.length_c   1.000
_cell.angle_alpha   90.00
_cell.angle_beta   90.00
_cell.angle_gamma   90.00
#
_symmetry.space_group_name_H-M   'P 1'
#
loop_
_entity.id
_entity.type
_entity.pdbx_description
1 polymer ?
#
loop_
_entity_poly.entity_id
_entity_poly.type
_entity_poly.pdbx_seq_one_letter_code
_entity_poly.pdbx_strand_id
1 'polypeptide(L)'
;MPPVLKAIIALDAWNEIAVLQHAPWLGRLLSASVLREGGVTTSTHLAAINLGLKAIPVDRRRHRDRETRLLAISRALTIAAETGLKEHDRLVLARQMMMRKLEGRRTSSRLPELVELVMARPLISAGMVAKTLEVTPQGARQIVQELGLREMTGRGRFRAWGVI
;
A
#
# COMPACT_ATOMS: atom_id res chain seq x y z
N MET A 1 -4.86 -26.20 10.97
CA MET A 1 -4.21 -25.95 9.67
C MET A 1 -3.57 -24.56 9.69
N PRO A 2 -2.33 -24.37 9.21
CA PRO A 2 -1.68 -23.06 9.15
C PRO A 2 -2.53 -22.02 8.39
N PRO A 3 -2.62 -20.76 8.84
CA PRO A 3 -3.47 -19.75 8.21
C PRO A 3 -3.18 -19.51 6.73
N VAL A 4 -1.89 -19.53 6.36
CA VAL A 4 -1.45 -19.37 4.97
C VAL A 4 -1.99 -20.49 4.09
N LEU A 5 -1.89 -21.73 4.54
CA LEU A 5 -2.42 -22.89 3.81
C LEU A 5 -3.95 -22.84 3.72
N LYS A 6 -4.65 -22.42 4.80
CA LYS A 6 -6.10 -22.18 4.80
C LYS A 6 -6.50 -21.17 3.74
N ALA A 7 -5.78 -20.04 3.66
CA ALA A 7 -6.04 -18.96 2.72
C ALA A 7 -5.80 -19.38 1.25
N ILE A 8 -4.77 -20.21 1.00
CA ILE A 8 -4.47 -20.77 -0.33
C ILE A 8 -5.60 -21.69 -0.79
N ILE A 9 -5.96 -22.67 0.04
CA ILE A 9 -7.00 -23.66 -0.28
C ILE A 9 -8.36 -22.97 -0.45
N ALA A 10 -8.71 -22.03 0.42
CA ALA A 10 -9.97 -21.30 0.34
C ALA A 10 -10.07 -20.47 -0.94
N LEU A 11 -8.97 -19.83 -1.38
CA LEU A 11 -8.96 -19.04 -2.61
C LEU A 11 -9.06 -19.92 -3.86
N ASP A 12 -8.37 -21.06 -3.90
CA ASP A 12 -8.50 -22.06 -4.97
C ASP A 12 -9.95 -22.55 -5.08
N ALA A 13 -10.50 -23.05 -3.96
CA ALA A 13 -11.86 -23.57 -3.90
C ALA A 13 -12.91 -22.53 -4.28
N TRP A 14 -12.75 -21.27 -3.86
CA TRP A 14 -13.66 -20.18 -4.23
C TRP A 14 -13.78 -20.02 -5.74
N ASN A 15 -12.65 -20.09 -6.46
CA ASN A 15 -12.62 -19.91 -7.90
C ASN A 15 -13.17 -21.15 -8.64
N GLU A 16 -12.87 -22.35 -8.15
CA GLU A 16 -13.30 -23.60 -8.77
C GLU A 16 -14.80 -23.86 -8.60
N ILE A 17 -15.34 -23.60 -7.40
CA ILE A 17 -16.78 -23.72 -7.12
C ILE A 17 -17.55 -22.58 -7.80
N ALA A 18 -16.86 -21.50 -8.18
CA ALA A 18 -17.44 -20.27 -8.70
C ALA A 18 -18.54 -19.72 -7.76
N VAL A 19 -18.23 -19.66 -6.46
CA VAL A 19 -19.16 -19.29 -5.36
C VAL A 19 -19.99 -18.06 -5.71
N LEU A 20 -19.38 -17.06 -6.34
CA LEU A 20 -20.07 -15.92 -6.96
C LEU A 20 -19.57 -15.74 -8.39
N GLN A 21 -20.44 -16.04 -9.37
CA GLN A 21 -20.09 -15.96 -10.80
C GLN A 21 -19.75 -14.52 -11.24
N HIS A 22 -20.44 -13.52 -10.70
CA HIS A 22 -20.26 -12.11 -11.09
C HIS A 22 -19.31 -11.33 -10.16
N ALA A 23 -18.84 -11.95 -9.07
CA ALA A 23 -17.94 -11.29 -8.11
C ALA A 23 -16.78 -12.20 -7.65
N PRO A 24 -16.00 -12.81 -8.57
CA PRO A 24 -14.89 -13.70 -8.20
C PRO A 24 -13.77 -12.99 -7.42
N TRP A 25 -13.71 -11.65 -7.49
CA TRP A 25 -12.74 -10.84 -6.74
C TRP A 25 -12.94 -10.91 -5.22
N LEU A 26 -14.14 -11.24 -4.74
CA LEU A 26 -14.42 -11.38 -3.30
C LEU A 26 -13.64 -12.51 -2.65
N GLY A 27 -13.32 -13.59 -3.37
CA GLY A 27 -12.48 -14.67 -2.85
C GLY A 27 -11.09 -14.21 -2.41
N ARG A 28 -10.56 -13.16 -3.04
CA ARG A 28 -9.26 -12.57 -2.69
C ARG A 28 -9.34 -11.77 -1.38
N LEU A 29 -10.47 -11.10 -1.14
CA LEU A 29 -10.74 -10.41 0.14
C LEU A 29 -10.99 -11.41 1.27
N LEU A 30 -11.69 -12.51 0.99
CA LEU A 30 -11.83 -13.62 1.93
C LEU A 30 -10.45 -14.18 2.31
N SER A 31 -9.59 -14.46 1.31
CA SER A 31 -8.23 -14.97 1.55
C SER A 31 -7.41 -14.02 2.44
N ALA A 32 -7.45 -12.70 2.16
CA ALA A 32 -6.80 -11.70 3.00
C ALA A 32 -7.38 -11.64 4.42
N SER A 33 -8.69 -11.83 4.56
CA SER A 33 -9.37 -11.86 5.86
C SER A 33 -9.01 -13.09 6.68
N VAL A 34 -8.86 -14.26 6.04
CA VAL A 34 -8.38 -15.50 6.67
C VAL A 34 -6.94 -15.35 7.17
N LEU A 35 -6.07 -14.69 6.40
CA LEU A 35 -4.70 -14.40 6.84
C LEU A 35 -4.68 -13.48 8.07
N ARG A 36 -5.54 -12.45 8.09
CA ARG A 36 -5.68 -11.54 9.24
C ARG A 36 -6.25 -12.25 10.46
N GLU A 37 -7.31 -13.03 10.30
CA GLU A 37 -7.92 -13.85 11.36
C GLU A 37 -6.89 -14.80 11.99
N GLY A 38 -6.03 -15.40 11.16
CA GLY A 38 -4.97 -16.28 11.63
C GLY A 38 -3.71 -15.58 12.14
N GLY A 39 -3.72 -14.25 12.29
CA GLY A 39 -2.61 -13.48 12.86
C GLY A 39 -1.39 -13.30 11.94
N VAL A 40 -1.50 -13.61 10.64
CA VAL A 40 -0.40 -13.40 9.66
C VAL A 40 -0.23 -11.90 9.35
N THR A 41 -1.32 -11.15 9.35
CA THR A 41 -1.32 -9.69 9.33
C THR A 41 -1.95 -9.15 10.61
N THR A 42 -1.46 -8.01 11.08
CA THR A 42 -1.89 -7.42 12.36
C THR A 42 -2.87 -6.25 12.14
N SER A 43 -3.68 -5.97 13.16
CA SER A 43 -4.57 -4.80 13.22
C SER A 43 -5.50 -4.70 11.99
N THR A 44 -5.62 -3.52 11.38
CA THR A 44 -6.46 -3.22 10.21
C THR A 44 -5.79 -3.58 8.89
N HIS A 45 -4.59 -4.16 8.89
CA HIS A 45 -3.85 -4.45 7.67
C HIS A 45 -4.30 -5.75 7.00
N LEU A 46 -4.56 -5.68 5.70
CA LEU A 46 -4.86 -6.82 4.84
C LEU A 46 -3.68 -7.09 3.91
N ALA A 47 -3.37 -8.37 3.69
CA ALA A 47 -2.34 -8.77 2.74
C ALA A 47 -2.70 -8.30 1.32
N ALA A 48 -1.75 -7.68 0.63
CA ALA A 48 -1.92 -7.19 -0.75
C ALA A 48 -1.80 -8.33 -1.79
N ILE A 49 -2.58 -9.40 -1.62
CA ILE A 49 -2.53 -10.65 -2.42
C ILE A 49 -2.59 -10.38 -3.92
N ASN A 50 -3.37 -9.36 -4.34
CA ASN A 50 -3.52 -8.99 -5.74
C ASN A 50 -2.21 -8.57 -6.42
N LEU A 51 -1.27 -7.96 -5.70
CA LEU A 51 0.03 -7.57 -6.27
C LEU A 51 0.83 -8.80 -6.69
N GLY A 52 0.87 -9.81 -5.80
CA GLY A 52 1.50 -11.08 -6.08
C GLY A 52 0.79 -11.86 -7.18
N LEU A 53 -0.55 -11.93 -7.13
CA LEU A 53 -1.32 -12.62 -8.16
C LEU A 53 -1.08 -12.01 -9.53
N LYS A 54 -1.02 -10.67 -9.65
CA LYS A 54 -0.74 -9.97 -10.92
C LYS A 54 0.57 -10.42 -11.57
N ALA A 55 1.58 -10.77 -10.78
CA ALA A 55 2.87 -11.24 -11.27
C ALA A 55 2.87 -12.71 -11.76
N ILE A 56 1.85 -13.50 -11.41
CA ILE A 56 1.74 -14.89 -11.85
C ILE A 56 1.00 -14.96 -13.20
N PRO A 57 1.50 -15.70 -14.21
CA PRO A 57 0.80 -15.93 -15.47
C PRO A 57 -0.61 -16.51 -15.30
N VAL A 58 -1.55 -16.10 -16.17
CA VAL A 58 -2.97 -16.47 -16.03
C VAL A 58 -3.22 -17.96 -16.20
N ASP A 59 -2.48 -18.60 -17.10
CA ASP A 59 -2.49 -20.04 -17.38
C ASP A 59 -2.12 -20.86 -16.13
N ARG A 60 -1.19 -20.38 -15.29
CA ARG A 60 -0.85 -21.02 -14.02
C ARG A 60 -1.92 -20.78 -12.95
N ARG A 61 -2.50 -19.57 -12.88
CA ARG A 61 -3.56 -19.24 -11.91
C ARG A 61 -4.87 -19.98 -12.17
N ARG A 62 -5.17 -20.31 -13.42
CA ARG A 62 -6.40 -20.99 -13.86
C ARG A 62 -6.11 -22.36 -14.48
N HIS A 63 -4.99 -22.98 -14.08
CA HIS A 63 -4.58 -24.26 -14.61
C HIS A 63 -5.59 -25.35 -14.23
N ARG A 64 -5.81 -26.36 -15.08
CA ARG A 64 -6.74 -27.47 -14.78
C ARG A 64 -6.30 -28.33 -13.58
N ASP A 65 -4.99 -28.50 -13.44
CA ASP A 65 -4.42 -29.24 -12.32
C ASP A 65 -4.37 -28.36 -11.07
N ARG A 66 -4.89 -28.92 -9.97
CA ARG A 66 -5.06 -28.24 -8.69
C ARG A 66 -3.73 -27.90 -8.04
N GLU A 67 -2.76 -28.81 -8.08
CA GLU A 67 -1.45 -28.58 -7.47
C GLU A 67 -0.77 -27.36 -8.09
N THR A 68 -0.83 -27.25 -9.42
CA THR A 68 -0.32 -26.08 -10.16
C THR A 68 -0.96 -24.77 -9.69
N ARG A 69 -2.28 -24.75 -9.45
CA ARG A 69 -2.99 -23.56 -8.94
C ARG A 69 -2.62 -23.24 -7.49
N LEU A 70 -2.51 -24.24 -6.62
CA LEU A 70 -2.11 -24.04 -5.22
C LEU A 70 -0.68 -23.48 -5.14
N LEU A 71 0.25 -24.01 -5.94
CA LEU A 71 1.62 -23.49 -6.06
C LEU A 71 1.62 -22.05 -6.61
N ALA A 72 0.78 -21.75 -7.59
CA ALA A 72 0.62 -20.39 -8.13
C ALA A 72 0.16 -19.39 -7.06
N ILE A 73 -0.84 -19.74 -6.24
CA ILE A 73 -1.31 -18.89 -5.14
C ILE A 73 -0.24 -18.75 -4.06
N SER A 74 0.44 -19.84 -3.69
CA SER A 74 1.54 -19.80 -2.72
C SER A 74 2.64 -18.84 -3.18
N ARG A 75 3.08 -18.94 -4.45
CA ARG A 75 4.08 -18.05 -5.03
C ARG A 75 3.60 -16.60 -5.06
N ALA A 76 2.32 -16.37 -5.38
CA ALA A 76 1.74 -15.04 -5.33
C ALA A 76 1.81 -14.43 -3.91
N LEU A 77 1.51 -15.20 -2.86
CA LEU A 77 1.64 -14.70 -1.47
C LEU A 77 3.07 -14.32 -1.13
N THR A 78 4.06 -15.12 -1.53
CA THR A 78 5.48 -14.78 -1.36
C THR A 78 5.84 -13.47 -2.06
N ILE A 79 5.47 -13.32 -3.34
CA ILE A 79 5.75 -12.09 -4.11
C ILE A 79 5.07 -10.88 -3.47
N ALA A 80 3.83 -11.03 -3.00
CA ALA A 80 3.11 -9.95 -2.33
C ALA A 80 3.82 -9.51 -1.04
N ALA A 81 4.30 -10.46 -0.23
CA ALA A 81 5.05 -10.16 0.99
C ALA A 81 6.38 -9.47 0.68
N GLU A 82 7.17 -10.00 -0.25
CA GLU A 82 8.46 -9.40 -0.66
C GLU A 82 8.28 -7.99 -1.22
N THR A 83 7.24 -7.78 -2.04
CA THR A 83 6.93 -6.45 -2.61
C THR A 83 6.52 -5.49 -1.50
N GLY A 84 5.69 -5.92 -0.54
CA GLY A 84 5.28 -5.11 0.59
C GLY A 84 6.45 -4.70 1.49
N LEU A 85 7.37 -5.62 1.79
CA LEU A 85 8.57 -5.32 2.58
C LEU A 85 9.49 -4.31 1.87
N LYS A 86 9.72 -4.49 0.56
CA LYS A 86 10.51 -3.54 -0.23
C LYS A 86 9.90 -2.14 -0.23
N GLU A 87 8.58 -2.04 -0.32
CA GLU A 87 7.90 -0.75 -0.29
C GLU A 87 7.93 -0.11 1.10
N HIS A 88 7.75 -0.91 2.15
CA HIS A 88 7.91 -0.47 3.53
C HIS A 88 9.31 0.13 3.76
N ASP A 89 10.37 -0.57 3.34
CA ASP A 89 11.75 -0.09 3.53
C ASP A 89 12.01 1.22 2.80
N ARG A 90 11.45 1.38 1.59
CA ARG A 90 11.51 2.65 0.85
C ARG A 90 10.83 3.79 1.59
N LEU A 91 9.65 3.55 2.16
CA LEU A 91 8.91 4.55 2.93
C LEU A 91 9.63 4.90 4.24
N VAL A 92 10.21 3.91 4.93
CA VAL A 92 11.04 4.14 6.13
C VAL A 92 12.25 5.01 5.80
N LEU A 93 12.98 4.69 4.72
CA LEU A 93 14.13 5.48 4.28
C LEU A 93 13.71 6.92 3.90
N ALA A 94 12.62 7.08 3.17
CA ALA A 94 12.12 8.40 2.79
C ALA A 94 11.73 9.23 4.02
N ARG A 95 11.08 8.61 5.03
CA ARG A 95 10.79 9.28 6.31
C ARG A 95 12.07 9.73 7.01
N GLN A 96 13.08 8.88 7.09
CA GLN A 96 14.38 9.23 7.68
C GLN A 96 15.06 10.40 6.93
N MET A 97 15.03 10.37 5.60
CA MET A 97 15.55 11.47 4.77
C MET A 97 14.82 12.79 5.03
N MET A 98 13.49 12.76 5.15
CA MET A 98 12.69 13.95 5.48
C MET A 98 13.00 14.47 6.88
N MET A 99 13.09 13.57 7.89
CA MET A 99 13.40 13.95 9.27
C MET A 99 14.76 14.63 9.39
N ARG A 100 15.78 14.17 8.65
CA ARG A 100 17.10 14.83 8.62
C ARG A 100 17.05 16.28 8.13
N LYS A 101 16.12 16.62 7.23
CA LYS A 101 15.93 18.02 6.77
C LYS A 101 15.38 18.95 7.86
N LEU A 102 14.84 18.37 8.94
CA LEU A 102 14.27 19.10 10.07
C LEU A 102 15.32 19.47 11.13
N GLU A 103 16.52 18.89 11.08
CA GLU A 103 17.60 19.20 12.01
C GLU A 103 17.98 20.70 11.92
N GLY A 104 18.05 21.38 13.08
CA GLY A 104 18.34 22.81 13.15
C GLY A 104 17.19 23.73 12.71
N ARG A 105 16.00 23.20 12.38
CA ARG A 105 14.83 24.02 12.09
C ARG A 105 14.22 24.58 13.37
N ARG A 106 13.57 25.75 13.24
CA ARG A 106 12.88 26.41 14.36
C ARG A 106 11.74 25.54 14.88
N THR A 107 11.50 25.57 16.19
CA THR A 107 10.40 24.87 16.86
C THR A 107 9.02 25.28 16.33
N SER A 108 8.88 26.49 15.79
CA SER A 108 7.63 26.99 15.21
C SER A 108 7.34 26.48 13.78
N SER A 109 8.18 25.59 13.23
CA SER A 109 7.99 25.05 11.88
C SER A 109 6.89 24.00 11.85
N ARG A 110 6.05 24.02 10.80
CA ARG A 110 5.03 23.01 10.51
C ARG A 110 5.54 21.82 9.67
N LEU A 111 6.85 21.76 9.42
CA LEU A 111 7.46 20.69 8.63
C LEU A 111 7.35 19.30 9.29
N PRO A 112 7.53 19.13 10.62
CA PRO A 112 7.32 17.83 11.26
C PRO A 112 5.91 17.28 11.01
N GLU A 113 4.89 18.12 11.14
CA GLU A 113 3.49 17.75 10.91
C GLU A 113 3.22 17.46 9.42
N LEU A 114 3.91 18.15 8.50
CA LEU A 114 3.86 17.84 7.08
C LEU A 114 4.45 16.45 6.77
N VAL A 115 5.54 16.05 7.45
CA VAL A 115 6.11 14.70 7.33
C VAL A 115 5.09 13.66 7.78
N GLU A 116 4.46 13.85 8.94
CA GLU A 116 3.43 12.92 9.41
C GLU A 116 2.23 12.87 8.45
N LEU A 117 1.80 14.01 7.93
CA LEU A 117 0.70 14.09 6.97
C LEU A 117 1.01 13.32 5.67
N VAL A 118 2.21 13.47 5.10
CA VAL A 118 2.57 12.79 3.84
C VAL A 118 2.82 11.29 4.05
N MET A 119 3.32 10.89 5.22
CA MET A 119 3.47 9.48 5.57
C MET A 119 2.12 8.78 5.79
N ALA A 120 1.13 9.51 6.33
CA ALA A 120 -0.23 9.01 6.50
C ALA A 120 -1.04 9.02 5.20
N ARG A 121 -0.76 9.95 4.29
CA ARG A 121 -1.52 10.13 3.04
C ARG A 121 -0.56 10.19 1.84
N PRO A 122 -0.54 9.15 0.98
CA PRO A 122 0.45 9.03 -0.09
C PRO A 122 0.33 10.12 -1.17
N LEU A 123 -0.79 10.86 -1.21
CA LEU A 123 -1.02 11.96 -2.13
C LEU A 123 -1.69 13.12 -1.38
N ILE A 124 -1.01 14.27 -1.32
CA ILE A 124 -1.49 15.47 -0.64
C ILE A 124 -1.55 16.66 -1.60
N SER A 125 -2.54 17.54 -1.43
CA SER A 125 -2.66 18.79 -2.17
C SER A 125 -2.36 19.99 -1.28
N ALA A 126 -2.08 21.15 -1.88
CA ALA A 126 -1.79 22.37 -1.11
C ALA A 126 -2.99 22.79 -0.23
N GLY A 127 -4.21 22.56 -0.70
CA GLY A 127 -5.42 22.81 0.08
C GLY A 127 -5.56 21.85 1.27
N MET A 128 -5.17 20.58 1.09
CA MET A 128 -5.14 19.61 2.19
C MET A 128 -4.12 20.03 3.25
N VAL A 129 -2.90 20.40 2.83
CA VAL A 129 -1.85 20.86 3.74
C VAL A 129 -2.27 22.13 4.49
N ALA A 130 -2.80 23.13 3.78
CA ALA A 130 -3.28 24.38 4.37
C ALA A 130 -4.35 24.14 5.43
N LYS A 131 -5.34 23.27 5.11
CA LYS A 131 -6.42 22.93 6.03
C LYS A 131 -5.93 22.14 7.25
N THR A 132 -5.07 21.15 7.04
CA THR A 132 -4.63 20.24 8.12
C THR A 132 -3.60 20.87 9.04
N LEU A 133 -2.72 21.73 8.51
CA LEU A 133 -1.66 22.38 9.28
C LEU A 133 -2.01 23.82 9.71
N GLU A 134 -3.22 24.27 9.39
CA GLU A 134 -3.74 25.61 9.70
C GLU A 134 -2.80 26.73 9.22
N VAL A 135 -2.25 26.56 8.01
CA VAL A 135 -1.38 27.55 7.37
C VAL A 135 -2.07 28.16 6.16
N THR A 136 -1.59 29.32 5.72
CA THR A 136 -2.09 29.94 4.49
C THR A 136 -1.82 29.04 3.27
N PRO A 137 -2.63 29.11 2.19
CA PRO A 137 -2.38 28.34 0.98
C PRO A 137 -0.99 28.58 0.35
N GLN A 138 -0.43 29.78 0.54
CA GLN A 138 0.93 30.09 0.12
C GLN A 138 1.97 29.42 1.03
N GLY A 139 1.79 29.50 2.35
CA GLY A 139 2.64 28.81 3.32
C GLY A 139 2.67 27.30 3.07
N ALA A 140 1.52 26.67 2.80
CA ALA A 140 1.42 25.27 2.44
C ALA A 140 2.28 24.89 1.22
N ARG A 141 2.29 25.72 0.17
CA ARG A 141 3.13 25.47 -1.02
C ARG A 141 4.61 25.62 -0.71
N GLN A 142 4.96 26.61 0.11
CA GLN A 142 6.34 26.87 0.50
C GLN A 142 6.92 25.70 1.30
N ILE A 143 6.22 25.21 2.33
CA ILE A 143 6.72 24.10 3.16
C ILE A 143 6.80 22.78 2.39
N VAL A 144 5.89 22.55 1.43
CA VAL A 144 5.95 21.38 0.53
C VAL A 144 7.18 21.40 -0.36
N GLN A 145 7.52 22.58 -0.90
CA GLN A 145 8.74 22.77 -1.70
C GLN A 145 10.00 22.65 -0.85
N GLU A 146 9.99 23.21 0.36
CA GLU A 146 11.10 23.12 1.31
C GLU A 146 11.39 21.67 1.72
N LEU A 147 10.34 20.86 1.95
CA LEU A 147 10.50 19.44 2.23
C LEU A 147 10.98 18.65 1.00
N GLY A 148 10.76 19.18 -0.20
CA GLY A 148 11.20 18.60 -1.47
C GLY A 148 10.35 17.42 -1.93
N LEU A 149 9.02 17.47 -1.69
CA LEU A 149 8.11 16.43 -2.15
C LEU A 149 7.97 16.42 -3.67
N ARG A 150 7.77 15.23 -4.24
CA ARG A 150 7.67 15.07 -5.70
C ARG A 150 6.28 15.46 -6.19
N GLU A 151 6.20 16.32 -7.20
CA GLU A 151 4.93 16.60 -7.87
C GLU A 151 4.49 15.40 -8.71
N MET A 152 3.23 14.97 -8.53
CA MET A 152 2.66 13.80 -9.21
C MET A 152 1.79 14.17 -10.41
N THR A 153 1.31 15.40 -10.47
CA THR A 153 0.28 15.82 -11.44
C THR A 153 0.83 16.36 -12.75
N GLY A 154 2.04 16.94 -12.77
CA GLY A 154 2.68 17.51 -13.97
C GLY A 154 1.91 18.64 -14.66
N ARG A 155 0.95 19.29 -14.00
CA ARG A 155 -0.06 20.19 -14.61
C ARG A 155 0.08 21.66 -14.21
N GLY A 156 1.03 22.01 -13.35
CA GLY A 156 1.25 23.39 -12.88
C GLY A 156 0.17 23.94 -11.93
N ARG A 157 -1.12 23.73 -12.23
CA ARG A 157 -2.29 24.04 -11.36
C ARG A 157 -2.85 22.76 -10.74
N PHE A 158 -3.48 22.88 -9.56
CA PHE A 158 -4.03 21.75 -8.78
C PHE A 158 -2.99 20.65 -8.49
N ARG A 159 -1.81 21.08 -8.07
CA ARG A 159 -0.69 20.20 -7.77
C ARG A 159 -1.00 19.28 -6.60
N ALA A 160 -0.59 18.03 -6.75
CA ALA A 160 -0.52 17.07 -5.67
C ALA A 160 0.89 16.47 -5.59
N TRP A 161 1.29 16.17 -4.37
CA TRP A 161 2.63 15.70 -4.04
C TRP A 161 2.59 14.39 -3.27
N GLY A 162 3.64 13.60 -3.43
CA GLY A 162 3.84 12.33 -2.72
C GLY A 162 5.31 12.14 -2.34
N VAL A 163 5.56 11.05 -1.61
CA VAL A 163 6.89 10.66 -1.12
C VAL A 163 7.78 10.08 -2.24
N ILE A 164 7.19 9.37 -3.20
CA ILE A 164 7.88 8.58 -4.24
C ILE A 164 7.42 9.01 -5.64
#